data_AF-A0A426XDJ6-F1
#
_entry.id   AF-A0A426XDJ6-F1
#
_cell.length_a   1.000
_cell.length_b   1.000
_cell.length_c   1.000
_cell.angle_alpha   90.00
_cell.angle_beta   90.00
_cell.angle_gamma   90.00
#
_symmetry.space_group_name_H-M   'P 1'
#
loop_
_entity.id
_entity.type
_entity.pdbx_description
1 polymer ?
#
loop_
_entity_poly.entity_id
_entity_poly.type
_entity_poly.pdbx_seq_one_letter_code
_entity_poly.pdbx_strand_id
1 'polypeptide(L)'
;MSTDPEVNKIVLQDDGRTFVPSYPRTVVAVMGETSILSMTGDQHKKYHGIVAKFLKAVPVMERVAKEIEQSMELAFRRWKDKPQIYLQEEINQVNLFPPITFEILVRMLLGIDPGQEMDLVRTEFYELIKAIICIPVKFPGTTLYSNYGYNHPNLVEM
;
A
#
# COMPACT_ATOMS: atom_id res chain seq x y z
N MET A 1 1.37 -4.65 -19.16
CA MET A 1 -0.08 -4.37 -19.25
C MET A 1 -0.39 -4.06 -20.70
N SER A 2 -1.48 -4.60 -21.25
CA SER A 2 -1.88 -4.24 -22.61
C SER A 2 -2.37 -2.80 -22.62
N THR A 3 -2.11 -2.05 -23.68
CA THR A 3 -2.70 -0.72 -23.88
C THR A 3 -4.09 -0.80 -24.52
N ASP A 4 -4.56 -2.00 -24.83
CA ASP A 4 -5.89 -2.26 -25.40
C ASP A 4 -6.91 -2.53 -24.26
N PRO A 5 -8.00 -1.75 -24.17
CA PRO A 5 -9.02 -1.92 -23.14
C PRO A 5 -9.82 -3.22 -23.26
N GLU A 6 -10.05 -3.75 -24.46
CA GLU A 6 -10.78 -5.01 -24.66
C GLU A 6 -9.93 -6.19 -24.20
N VAL A 7 -8.63 -6.16 -24.48
CA VAL A 7 -7.67 -7.15 -23.96
C VAL A 7 -7.62 -7.09 -22.44
N ASN A 8 -7.51 -5.88 -21.85
CA ASN A 8 -7.48 -5.72 -20.41
C ASN A 8 -8.77 -6.23 -19.75
N LYS A 9 -9.94 -6.01 -20.36
CA LYS A 9 -11.22 -6.50 -19.87
C LYS A 9 -11.25 -8.03 -19.82
N ILE A 10 -10.80 -8.70 -20.90
CA ILE A 10 -10.72 -10.17 -20.94
C ILE A 10 -9.78 -10.70 -19.85
N VAL A 11 -8.60 -10.09 -19.70
CA VAL A 11 -7.61 -10.49 -18.68
C VAL A 11 -8.13 -10.28 -17.25
N LEU A 12 -8.77 -9.14 -16.97
CA LEU A 12 -9.23 -8.80 -15.62
C LEU A 12 -10.51 -9.51 -15.19
N GLN A 13 -11.33 -9.98 -16.15
CA GLN A 13 -12.54 -10.77 -15.88
C GLN A 13 -12.28 -12.28 -15.86
N ASP A 14 -11.07 -12.72 -16.21
CA ASP A 14 -10.70 -14.12 -16.12
C ASP A 14 -10.69 -14.57 -14.66
N ASP A 15 -11.29 -15.74 -14.43
CA ASP A 15 -11.45 -16.33 -13.10
C ASP A 15 -10.15 -16.93 -12.51
N GLY A 16 -8.99 -16.56 -13.08
CA GLY A 16 -7.68 -17.10 -12.78
C GLY A 16 -7.40 -18.45 -13.45
N ARG A 17 -8.12 -18.76 -14.54
CA ARG A 17 -8.02 -20.04 -15.27
C ARG A 17 -7.11 -19.93 -16.48
N THR A 18 -7.16 -18.80 -17.18
CA THR A 18 -6.39 -18.54 -18.40
C THR A 18 -5.23 -17.62 -18.11
N PHE A 19 -5.44 -16.63 -17.24
CA PHE A 19 -4.42 -15.66 -16.86
C PHE A 19 -4.13 -15.77 -15.38
N VAL A 20 -2.85 -15.96 -15.05
CA VAL A 20 -2.37 -15.96 -13.67
C VAL A 20 -1.56 -14.70 -13.38
N PRO A 21 -1.71 -14.08 -12.20
CA PRO A 21 -0.84 -12.99 -11.80
C PRO A 21 0.62 -13.43 -11.81
N SER A 22 1.49 -12.60 -12.36
CA SER A 22 2.94 -12.83 -12.37
C SER A 22 3.64 -11.53 -11.97
N TYR A 23 4.25 -11.53 -10.79
CA TYR A 23 4.98 -10.39 -10.25
C TYR A 23 6.50 -10.64 -10.30
N PRO A 24 7.32 -9.58 -10.36
CA PRO A 24 8.76 -9.72 -10.21
C PRO A 24 9.13 -10.45 -8.90
N ARG A 25 10.21 -11.24 -8.91
CA ARG A 25 10.66 -11.99 -7.72
C ARG A 25 10.91 -11.10 -6.51
N THR A 26 11.37 -9.87 -6.73
CA THR A 26 11.58 -8.89 -5.65
C THR A 26 10.28 -8.56 -4.92
N VAL A 27 9.17 -8.40 -5.65
CA VAL A 27 7.84 -8.14 -5.05
C VAL A 27 7.39 -9.35 -4.23
N VAL A 28 7.58 -10.57 -4.74
CA VAL A 28 7.24 -11.80 -4.02
C VAL A 28 8.11 -11.97 -2.77
N ALA A 29 9.41 -11.69 -2.85
CA ALA A 29 10.33 -11.78 -1.72
C ALA A 29 9.98 -10.80 -0.59
N VAL A 30 9.59 -9.57 -0.95
CA VAL A 30 9.21 -8.52 0.00
C VAL A 30 7.84 -8.80 0.63
N MET A 31 6.87 -9.29 -0.15
CA MET A 31 5.50 -9.53 0.33
C MET A 31 5.32 -10.89 1.00
N GLY A 32 6.24 -11.83 0.75
CA GLY A 32 6.18 -13.21 1.22
C GLY A 32 5.45 -14.14 0.25
N GLU A 33 5.86 -15.42 0.26
CA GLU A 33 5.31 -16.48 -0.61
C GLU A 33 3.84 -16.79 -0.30
N THR A 34 3.39 -16.50 0.91
CA THR A 34 2.00 -16.68 1.34
C THR A 34 1.16 -15.41 1.16
N SER A 35 1.68 -14.38 0.47
CA SER A 35 0.92 -13.16 0.19
C SER A 35 -0.21 -13.41 -0.80
N ILE A 36 -1.26 -12.59 -0.72
CA ILE A 36 -2.38 -12.62 -1.68
C ILE A 36 -1.91 -12.41 -3.13
N LEU A 37 -0.77 -11.73 -3.34
CA LEU A 37 -0.16 -11.53 -4.66
C LEU A 37 0.40 -12.83 -5.27
N SER A 38 0.76 -13.79 -4.42
CA SER A 38 1.29 -15.10 -4.84
C SER A 38 0.21 -16.20 -4.85
N MET A 39 -0.95 -15.94 -4.24
CA MET A 39 -2.09 -16.86 -4.25
C MET A 39 -2.77 -16.88 -5.62
N THR A 40 -3.27 -18.05 -6.02
CA THR A 40 -4.08 -18.21 -7.24
C THR A 40 -5.35 -19.03 -6.98
N GLY A 41 -6.28 -19.02 -7.93
CA GLY A 41 -7.50 -19.83 -7.89
C GLY A 41 -8.40 -19.56 -6.66
N ASP A 42 -8.99 -20.63 -6.13
CA ASP A 42 -10.00 -20.54 -5.06
C ASP A 42 -9.46 -19.99 -3.74
N GLN A 43 -8.17 -20.22 -3.44
CA GLN A 43 -7.52 -19.65 -2.27
C GLN A 43 -7.48 -18.12 -2.36
N HIS A 44 -7.03 -17.59 -3.51
CA HIS A 44 -7.06 -16.16 -3.77
C HIS A 44 -8.49 -15.60 -3.67
N LYS A 45 -9.48 -16.25 -4.33
CA LYS A 45 -10.88 -15.79 -4.29
C LYS A 45 -11.44 -15.72 -2.87
N LYS A 46 -11.18 -16.75 -2.06
CA LYS A 46 -11.61 -16.80 -0.65
C LYS A 46 -10.96 -15.67 0.16
N TYR A 47 -9.63 -15.53 0.08
CA TYR A 47 -8.90 -14.53 0.85
C TYR A 47 -9.30 -13.11 0.43
N HIS A 48 -9.37 -12.86 -0.88
CA HIS A 48 -9.84 -11.59 -1.45
C HIS A 48 -11.26 -11.27 -0.99
N GLY A 49 -12.17 -12.24 -1.00
CA GLY A 49 -13.54 -12.06 -0.52
C GLY A 49 -13.61 -11.66 0.95
N ILE A 50 -12.79 -12.25 1.81
CA ILE A 50 -12.71 -11.90 3.24
C ILE A 50 -12.21 -10.47 3.41
N VAL A 51 -11.08 -10.12 2.78
CA VAL A 51 -10.48 -8.78 2.85
C VAL A 51 -11.44 -7.73 2.29
N ALA A 52 -12.04 -7.98 1.13
CA ALA A 52 -13.00 -7.07 0.51
C ALA A 52 -14.25 -6.87 1.38
N LYS A 53 -14.76 -7.94 2.02
CA LYS A 53 -15.90 -7.83 2.94
C LYS A 53 -15.56 -7.01 4.18
N PHE A 54 -14.36 -7.18 4.73
CA PHE A 54 -13.88 -6.40 5.85
C PHE A 54 -13.76 -4.91 5.50
N LEU A 55 -13.09 -4.58 4.39
CA LEU A 55 -12.91 -3.20 3.95
C LEU A 55 -14.23 -2.50 3.59
N LYS A 56 -15.22 -3.25 3.11
CA LYS A 56 -16.58 -2.74 2.80
C LYS A 56 -17.51 -2.69 4.01
N ALA A 57 -17.07 -3.12 5.20
CA ALA A 57 -17.93 -3.08 6.37
C ALA A 57 -18.30 -1.63 6.70
N VAL A 58 -19.59 -1.36 6.89
CA VAL A 58 -20.11 0.00 7.16
C VAL A 58 -19.37 0.67 8.33
N PRO A 59 -19.09 0.01 9.47
CA PRO A 59 -18.36 0.66 10.57
C PRO A 59 -16.93 1.06 10.21
N VAL A 60 -16.28 0.30 9.32
CA VAL A 60 -14.94 0.61 8.81
C VAL A 60 -15.01 1.88 7.95
N MET A 61 -15.97 1.92 7.02
CA MET A 61 -16.15 3.07 6.12
C MET A 61 -16.57 4.34 6.87
N GLU A 62 -17.47 4.24 7.85
CA GLU A 62 -17.90 5.37 8.68
C GLU A 62 -16.73 5.93 9.49
N ARG A 63 -15.91 5.06 10.09
CA ARG A 63 -14.72 5.49 10.85
C ARG A 63 -13.71 6.18 9.94
N VAL A 64 -13.43 5.61 8.77
CA VAL A 64 -12.54 6.22 7.77
C VAL A 64 -13.06 7.59 7.33
N ALA A 65 -14.35 7.68 6.99
CA ALA A 65 -14.97 8.92 6.54
C ALA A 65 -14.89 10.02 7.62
N LYS A 66 -15.20 9.68 8.87
CA LYS A 66 -15.17 10.63 9.99
C LYS A 66 -13.77 11.20 10.26
N GLU A 67 -12.75 10.35 10.21
CA GLU A 67 -11.36 10.77 10.45
C GLU A 67 -10.83 11.64 9.30
N ILE A 68 -11.22 11.32 8.05
CA ILE A 68 -10.95 12.16 6.88
C ILE A 68 -11.62 13.52 7.04
N GLU A 69 -12.89 13.56 7.43
CA GLU A 69 -13.65 14.80 7.67
C GLU A 69 -12.97 15.67 8.73
N GLN A 70 -12.65 15.10 9.90
CA GLN A 70 -11.95 15.82 10.98
C GLN A 70 -10.59 16.36 10.54
N SER A 71 -9.85 15.60 9.75
CA SER A 71 -8.54 16.03 9.24
C SER A 71 -8.66 17.15 8.23
N MET A 72 -9.68 17.10 7.36
CA MET A 72 -9.99 18.18 6.42
C MET A 72 -10.42 19.45 7.15
N GLU A 73 -11.25 19.35 8.19
CA GLU A 73 -11.62 20.51 9.01
C GLU A 73 -10.40 21.19 9.64
N LEU A 74 -9.48 20.40 10.22
CA LEU A 74 -8.25 20.91 10.81
C LEU A 74 -7.35 21.57 9.75
N ALA A 75 -7.23 20.97 8.57
CA ALA A 75 -6.49 21.55 7.46
C ALA A 75 -7.10 22.88 7.03
N PHE A 76 -8.42 22.96 6.82
CA PHE A 76 -9.11 24.19 6.44
C PHE A 76 -8.95 25.30 7.49
N ARG A 77 -8.99 24.97 8.79
CA ARG A 77 -8.72 25.94 9.86
C ARG A 77 -7.30 26.50 9.77
N ARG A 78 -6.29 25.67 9.48
CA ARG A 78 -4.89 26.09 9.31
C ARG A 78 -4.68 26.92 8.04
N TRP A 79 -5.45 26.63 6.99
CA TRP A 79 -5.35 27.30 5.70
C TRP A 79 -6.02 28.66 5.68
N LYS A 80 -6.98 28.91 6.58
CA LYS A 80 -7.78 30.15 6.65
C LYS A 80 -6.93 31.42 6.60
N ASP A 81 -5.78 31.43 7.27
CA ASP A 81 -4.92 32.60 7.40
C ASP A 81 -3.69 32.55 6.48
N LYS A 82 -3.58 31.52 5.62
CA LYS A 82 -2.48 31.40 4.67
C LYS A 82 -2.79 32.16 3.37
N PRO A 83 -1.90 33.06 2.92
CA PRO A 83 -2.09 33.78 1.65
C PRO A 83 -1.95 32.87 0.43
N GLN A 84 -1.24 31.74 0.57
CA GLN A 84 -1.04 30.75 -0.48
C GLN A 84 -0.88 29.36 0.14
N ILE A 85 -1.42 28.35 -0.54
CA ILE A 85 -1.43 26.96 -0.09
C ILE A 85 -0.78 26.11 -1.19
N TYR A 86 0.27 25.38 -0.84
CA TYR A 86 0.90 24.40 -1.72
C TYR A 86 0.24 23.04 -1.44
N LEU A 87 -0.83 22.72 -2.18
CA LEU A 87 -1.66 21.56 -1.89
C LEU A 87 -0.88 20.23 -1.85
N GLN A 88 0.13 20.06 -2.72
CA GLN A 88 0.97 18.86 -2.71
C GLN A 88 1.81 18.74 -1.44
N GLU A 89 2.35 19.86 -0.94
CA GLU A 89 3.08 19.89 0.33
C GLU A 89 2.14 19.67 1.50
N GLU A 90 0.95 20.26 1.49
CA GLU A 90 -0.04 20.07 2.56
C GLU A 90 -0.55 18.62 2.60
N ILE A 91 -0.81 17.99 1.46
CA ILE A 91 -1.22 16.57 1.43
C ILE A 91 -0.10 15.67 1.97
N ASN A 92 1.17 16.00 1.67
CA ASN A 92 2.33 15.22 2.10
C ASN A 92 2.76 15.51 3.55
N GLN A 93 2.64 16.75 4.03
CA GLN A 93 3.04 17.21 5.36
C GLN A 93 1.92 17.12 6.40
N VAL A 94 0.66 17.30 6.00
CA VAL A 94 -0.52 17.29 6.89
C VAL A 94 -1.18 15.90 6.93
N ASN A 95 -0.45 14.85 6.55
CA ASN A 95 -0.90 13.46 6.67
C ASN A 95 -2.25 13.15 5.98
N LEU A 96 -2.67 13.99 5.02
CA LEU A 96 -4.10 14.17 4.71
C LEU A 96 -4.73 12.99 3.95
N PHE A 97 -3.94 12.03 3.45
CA PHE A 97 -4.49 10.86 2.77
C PHE A 97 -3.72 9.55 2.98
N PRO A 98 -2.37 9.49 2.87
CA PRO A 98 -1.67 8.22 3.07
C PRO A 98 -1.56 7.78 4.54
N PRO A 99 -1.15 8.64 5.50
CA PRO A 99 -0.97 8.24 6.89
C PRO A 99 -2.27 8.01 7.66
N ILE A 100 -3.29 8.87 7.48
CA ILE A 100 -4.57 8.72 8.20
C ILE A 100 -5.25 7.39 7.84
N THR A 101 -5.37 7.08 6.54
CA THR A 101 -5.96 5.81 6.12
C THR A 101 -5.11 4.62 6.59
N PHE A 102 -3.79 4.74 6.58
CA PHE A 102 -2.89 3.71 7.11
C PHE A 102 -3.13 3.47 8.61
N GLU A 103 -3.12 4.49 9.44
CA GLU A 103 -3.32 4.39 10.90
C GLU A 103 -4.68 3.78 11.25
N ILE A 104 -5.72 4.17 10.52
CA ILE A 104 -7.06 3.61 10.71
C ILE A 104 -7.06 2.11 10.37
N LEU A 105 -6.47 1.73 9.24
CA LEU A 105 -6.37 0.33 8.84
C LEU A 105 -5.53 -0.48 9.83
N VAL A 106 -4.38 0.03 10.27
CA VAL A 106 -3.53 -0.62 11.28
C VAL A 106 -4.26 -0.79 12.60
N ARG A 107 -4.95 0.24 13.08
CA ARG A 107 -5.76 0.13 14.30
C ARG A 107 -6.89 -0.90 14.18
N MET A 108 -7.56 -0.96 13.02
CA MET A 108 -8.66 -1.91 12.82
C MET A 108 -8.19 -3.35 12.59
N LEU A 109 -7.03 -3.53 11.95
CA LEU A 109 -6.50 -4.86 11.60
C LEU A 109 -5.61 -5.44 12.71
N LEU A 110 -4.80 -4.60 13.34
CA LEU A 110 -3.76 -5.01 14.29
C LEU A 110 -4.07 -4.55 15.72
N GLY A 111 -5.06 -3.69 15.94
CA GLY A 111 -5.41 -3.19 17.28
C GLY A 111 -4.40 -2.20 17.86
N ILE A 112 -3.51 -1.64 17.02
CA ILE A 112 -2.46 -0.71 17.45
C ILE A 112 -3.03 0.71 17.49
N ASP A 113 -2.94 1.37 18.64
CA ASP A 113 -3.35 2.77 18.84
C ASP A 113 -2.24 3.75 18.48
N PRO A 114 -2.56 5.05 18.25
CA PRO A 114 -1.56 6.07 17.95
C PRO A 114 -0.49 6.16 19.04
N GLY A 115 0.78 6.15 18.63
CA GLY A 115 1.93 6.18 19.52
C GLY A 115 3.18 5.62 18.85
N GLN A 116 4.19 5.33 19.67
CA GLN A 116 5.51 4.88 19.20
C GLN A 116 5.43 3.60 18.34
N GLU A 117 4.58 2.66 18.70
CA GLU A 117 4.39 1.41 17.95
C GLU A 117 3.79 1.67 16.55
N MET A 118 2.76 2.51 16.47
CA MET A 118 2.19 2.95 15.19
C MET A 118 3.25 3.64 14.31
N ASP A 119 4.10 4.48 14.89
CA ASP A 119 5.16 5.19 14.15
C ASP A 119 6.22 4.25 13.58
N LEU A 120 6.59 3.21 14.33
CA LEU A 120 7.48 2.15 13.85
C LEU A 120 6.84 1.38 12.71
N VAL A 121 5.60 0.90 12.89
CA VAL A 121 4.87 0.16 11.85
C VAL A 121 4.68 0.99 10.59
N ARG A 122 4.43 2.30 10.72
CA ARG A 122 4.34 3.24 9.59
C ARG A 122 5.68 3.35 8.85
N THR A 123 6.77 3.48 9.58
CA THR A 123 8.12 3.61 9.00
C THR A 123 8.50 2.38 8.19
N GLU A 124 8.35 1.20 8.79
CA GLU A 124 8.64 -0.08 8.13
C GLU A 124 7.73 -0.30 6.90
N PHE A 125 6.44 0.05 7.01
CA PHE A 125 5.53 -0.05 5.87
C PHE A 125 5.93 0.87 4.72
N TYR A 126 6.38 2.10 4.98
CA TYR A 126 6.85 2.98 3.91
C TYR A 126 8.12 2.49 3.24
N GLU A 127 9.06 1.93 4.00
CA GLU A 127 10.25 1.28 3.42
C GLU A 127 9.87 0.07 2.56
N LEU A 128 8.89 -0.73 3.00
CA LEU A 128 8.32 -1.83 2.22
C LEU A 128 7.75 -1.34 0.88
N ILE A 129 6.91 -0.30 0.92
CA ILE A 129 6.30 0.28 -0.29
C ILE A 129 7.36 0.86 -1.23
N LYS A 130 8.39 1.52 -0.70
CA LYS A 130 9.53 1.98 -1.51
C LYS A 130 10.22 0.80 -2.19
N ALA A 131 10.47 -0.30 -1.48
CA ALA A 131 11.09 -1.49 -2.05
C ALA A 131 10.26 -2.14 -3.18
N ILE A 132 8.92 -2.07 -3.10
CA ILE A 132 8.01 -2.58 -4.14
C ILE A 132 7.98 -1.66 -5.37
N ILE A 133 7.95 -0.34 -5.16
CA ILE A 133 7.88 0.66 -6.24
C ILE A 133 9.24 0.83 -6.94
N CYS A 134 10.34 0.64 -6.21
CA CYS A 134 11.67 0.65 -6.79
C CYS A 134 11.79 -0.48 -7.80
N ILE A 135 11.90 -0.11 -9.08
CA ILE A 135 12.23 -1.02 -10.17
C ILE A 135 13.51 -1.76 -9.75
N PRO A 136 13.57 -3.10 -9.86
CA PRO A 136 14.77 -3.87 -9.58
C PRO A 136 15.83 -3.61 -10.66
N VAL A 137 16.40 -2.40 -10.66
CA VAL A 137 17.54 -2.03 -11.49
C VAL A 137 18.76 -2.06 -10.59
N LYS A 138 19.65 -3.02 -10.85
CA LYS A 138 21.01 -3.06 -10.31
C LYS A 138 21.80 -1.88 -10.91
N PHE A 139 21.62 -0.70 -10.34
CA PHE A 139 22.39 0.48 -10.71
C PHE A 139 22.98 1.10 -9.43
N PRO A 140 24.28 1.46 -9.42
CA PRO A 140 24.88 2.13 -8.26
C PRO A 140 24.05 3.37 -7.86
N GLY A 141 23.54 3.39 -6.64
CA GLY A 141 22.70 4.49 -6.12
C GLY A 141 21.19 4.20 -6.00
N THR A 142 20.71 2.99 -6.33
CA THR A 142 19.31 2.60 -6.07
C THR A 142 19.12 2.00 -4.66
N THR A 143 17.95 2.19 -4.06
CA THR A 143 17.60 1.77 -2.68
C THR A 143 17.75 0.26 -2.45
N LEU A 144 17.59 -0.55 -3.50
CA LEU A 144 17.75 -2.00 -3.46
C LEU A 144 19.21 -2.41 -3.18
N TYR A 145 20.18 -1.61 -3.66
CA TYR A 145 21.61 -1.82 -3.44
C TYR A 145 22.08 -1.36 -2.04
N SER A 146 21.43 -0.37 -1.42
CA SER A 146 21.92 0.21 -0.16
C SER A 146 21.48 -0.53 1.11
N ASN A 147 20.25 -1.05 1.18
CA ASN A 147 19.70 -1.61 2.44
C ASN A 147 19.42 -3.12 2.40
N TYR A 148 18.97 -3.68 1.28
CA TYR A 148 18.58 -5.11 1.20
C TYR A 148 19.69 -6.05 0.70
N GLY A 149 20.65 -5.54 -0.08
CA GLY A 149 21.79 -6.33 -0.55
C GLY A 149 22.79 -6.73 0.55
N TYR A 150 22.81 -6.02 1.68
CA TYR A 150 23.76 -6.28 2.77
C TYR A 150 23.29 -7.37 3.74
N ASN A 151 21.97 -7.51 3.96
CA ASN A 151 21.41 -8.42 4.96
C ASN A 151 20.86 -9.74 4.37
N HIS A 152 20.66 -9.81 3.05
CA HIS A 152 20.18 -11.02 2.36
C HIS A 152 20.94 -11.25 1.03
N PRO A 153 22.13 -11.89 1.07
CA PRO A 153 23.01 -12.04 -0.10
C PRO A 153 22.38 -12.79 -1.28
N ASN A 154 21.35 -13.60 -1.04
CA ASN A 154 20.65 -14.37 -2.08
C ASN A 154 19.78 -13.51 -3.02
N LEU A 155 19.58 -12.22 -2.71
CA LEU A 155 18.90 -11.26 -3.61
C LEU A 155 19.88 -10.54 -4.55
N VAL A 156 21.20 -10.67 -4.31
CA VAL A 156 22.24 -9.89 -5.01
C VAL A 156 22.69 -10.58 -6.32
N GLU A 157 22.53 -11.90 -6.44
CA GLU A 157 23.00 -12.68 -7.60
C GLU A 157 21.99 -12.81 -8.77
N MET A 158 20.79 -12.19 -8.71
CA MET A 158 19.80 -12.28 -9.81
C MET A 158 19.52 -10.93 -10.47
#